data_AF-A0A2N8BTU9-F1
#
_entry.id   AF-A0A2N8BTU9-F1
#
_cell.length_a   1.000
_cell.length_b   1.000
_cell.length_c   1.000
_cell.angle_alpha   90.00
_cell.angle_beta   90.00
_cell.angle_gamma   90.00
#
_symmetry.space_group_name_H-M   'P 1'
#
loop_
_entity.id
_entity.type
_entity.pdbx_description
1 polymer ?
#
loop_
_entity_poly.entity_id
_entity_poly.type
_entity_poly.pdbx_seq_one_letter_code
_entity_poly.pdbx_strand_id
1 'polypeptide(L)'
;MHPTVETALTIISSERDESEYSDSFEAVRAVVVALGEEDLADRLFLDIPGSVPFELIADLFDLLAWQTDDNGAAITRSVENWLLDGRDIRKVRIALNLEVYPFRHANEMYRVLSALGESTPEVAHRCQEMIASRKQVS
;
A
#
# COMPACT_ATOMS: atom_id res chain seq x y z
N MET A 1 11.14 12.49 -6.29
CA MET A 1 11.36 11.07 -6.62
C MET A 1 12.85 10.76 -6.64
N HIS A 2 13.26 9.90 -5.72
CA HIS A 2 14.60 9.35 -5.65
C HIS A 2 14.85 8.38 -6.83
N PRO A 3 16.06 8.35 -7.44
CA PRO A 3 16.34 7.53 -8.62
C PRO A 3 16.05 6.02 -8.42
N THR A 4 16.36 5.50 -7.23
CA THR A 4 16.08 4.09 -6.89
C THR A 4 14.57 3.80 -6.83
N VAL A 5 13.77 4.76 -6.38
CA VAL A 5 12.30 4.62 -6.35
C VAL A 5 11.74 4.65 -7.76
N GLU A 6 12.24 5.54 -8.62
CA GLU A 6 11.86 5.60 -10.03
C GLU A 6 12.20 4.30 -10.78
N THR A 7 13.38 3.75 -10.51
CA THR A 7 13.83 2.48 -11.09
C THR A 7 12.95 1.32 -10.62
N ALA A 8 12.68 1.23 -9.32
CA ALA A 8 11.79 0.20 -8.78
C ALA A 8 10.38 0.27 -9.38
N LEU A 9 9.78 1.47 -9.43
CA LEU A 9 8.45 1.64 -10.04
C LEU A 9 8.44 1.26 -11.53
N THR A 10 9.53 1.55 -12.25
CA THR A 10 9.67 1.18 -13.67
C THR A 10 9.70 -0.34 -13.84
N ILE A 11 10.49 -1.05 -13.02
CA ILE A 11 10.63 -2.50 -13.07
C ILE A 11 9.33 -3.20 -12.65
N ILE A 12 8.70 -2.74 -11.56
CA ILE A 12 7.38 -3.24 -11.13
C ILE A 12 6.36 -3.07 -12.25
N SER A 13 6.36 -1.91 -12.91
CA SER A 13 5.43 -1.67 -14.01
C SER A 13 5.68 -2.57 -15.22
N SER A 14 6.93 -2.99 -15.49
CA SER A 14 7.21 -3.93 -16.58
C SER A 14 6.86 -5.37 -16.22
N GLU A 15 7.05 -5.77 -14.96
CA GLU A 15 6.80 -7.15 -14.51
C GLU A 15 5.33 -7.41 -14.11
N ARG A 16 4.47 -6.37 -14.03
CA ARG A 16 3.08 -6.51 -13.58
C ARG A 16 2.24 -7.52 -14.38
N ASP A 17 2.56 -7.69 -15.67
CA ASP A 17 1.88 -8.67 -16.55
C ASP A 17 2.62 -10.03 -16.60
N GLU A 18 3.73 -10.16 -15.86
CA GLU A 18 4.55 -11.36 -15.81
C GLU A 18 4.19 -12.23 -14.59
N SER A 19 4.47 -13.54 -14.69
CA SER A 19 4.10 -14.50 -13.64
C SER A 19 5.02 -14.47 -12.42
N GLU A 20 6.17 -13.82 -12.51
CA GLU A 20 7.20 -13.81 -11.45
C GLU A 20 7.82 -12.41 -11.31
N TYR A 21 7.82 -11.87 -10.08
CA TYR A 21 8.43 -10.57 -9.73
C TYR A 21 9.93 -10.69 -9.45
N SER A 22 10.72 -11.20 -10.40
CA SER A 22 12.13 -11.50 -10.13
C SER A 22 12.99 -10.24 -9.90
N ASP A 23 12.93 -9.27 -10.81
CA ASP A 23 13.75 -8.06 -10.75
C ASP A 23 13.15 -7.03 -9.80
N SER A 24 11.81 -7.04 -9.63
CA SER A 24 11.12 -6.15 -8.70
C SER A 24 11.58 -6.35 -7.25
N PHE A 25 11.83 -7.58 -6.81
CA PHE A 25 12.32 -7.81 -5.44
C PHE A 25 13.69 -7.17 -5.21
N GLU A 26 14.62 -7.32 -6.15
CA GLU A 26 15.95 -6.71 -6.04
C GLU A 26 15.88 -5.18 -6.10
N ALA A 27 15.04 -4.64 -6.99
CA ALA A 27 14.86 -3.21 -7.14
C ALA A 27 14.23 -2.57 -5.88
N VAL A 28 13.24 -3.23 -5.28
CA VAL A 28 12.61 -2.77 -4.03
C VAL A 28 13.56 -2.90 -2.84
N ARG A 29 14.37 -3.96 -2.77
CA ARG A 29 15.44 -4.06 -1.77
C ARG A 29 16.43 -2.89 -1.87
N ALA A 30 16.78 -2.46 -3.09
CA ALA A 30 17.63 -1.31 -3.28
C ALA A 30 17.01 -0.01 -2.72
N VAL A 31 15.68 0.14 -2.76
CA VAL A 31 14.96 1.26 -2.13
C VAL A 31 15.18 1.26 -0.62
N VAL A 32 14.99 0.11 0.03
CA VAL A 32 15.22 -0.05 1.48
C VAL A 32 16.65 0.30 1.85
N VAL A 33 17.64 -0.20 1.11
CA VAL A 33 19.06 0.09 1.32
C VAL A 33 19.38 1.58 1.15
N ALA A 34 18.79 2.22 0.15
CA ALA A 34 19.08 3.63 -0.16
C ALA A 34 18.41 4.61 0.81
N LEU A 35 17.19 4.30 1.25
CA LEU A 35 16.38 5.24 2.02
C LEU A 35 16.31 4.90 3.52
N GLY A 36 16.63 3.68 3.92
CA GLY A 36 16.38 3.16 5.27
C GLY A 36 14.88 2.94 5.54
N GLU A 37 14.58 2.26 6.64
CA GLU A 37 13.20 1.81 6.95
C GLU A 37 12.39 2.81 7.78
N GLU A 38 13.06 3.74 8.48
CA GLU A 38 12.39 4.71 9.34
C GLU A 38 11.44 5.61 8.53
N ASP A 39 10.17 5.60 8.93
CA ASP A 39 9.04 6.30 8.29
C ASP A 39 8.97 6.10 6.77
N LEU A 40 9.43 4.94 6.27
CA LEU A 40 9.64 4.72 4.84
C LEU A 40 8.36 4.90 4.03
N ALA A 41 7.21 4.40 4.50
CA ALA A 41 5.92 4.54 3.81
C ALA A 41 5.52 6.01 3.60
N ASP A 42 5.62 6.85 4.63
CA ASP A 42 5.27 8.26 4.55
C ASP A 42 6.29 9.05 3.71
N ARG A 43 7.58 8.71 3.81
CA ARG A 43 8.64 9.33 3.00
C ARG A 43 8.47 9.00 1.52
N LEU A 44 8.17 7.75 1.18
CA LEU A 44 7.88 7.33 -0.20
C LEU A 44 6.64 8.04 -0.74
N PHE A 45 5.58 8.14 0.06
CA PHE A 45 4.38 8.88 -0.36
C PHE A 45 4.68 10.34 -0.71
N LEU A 46 5.52 11.01 0.07
CA LEU A 46 5.93 12.40 -0.18
C LEU A 46 6.88 12.54 -1.38
N ASP A 47 7.74 11.55 -1.60
CA ASP A 47 8.73 11.56 -2.67
C ASP A 47 8.15 11.22 -4.06
N ILE A 48 7.10 10.38 -4.10
CA ILE A 48 6.47 9.89 -5.33
C ILE A 48 5.46 10.92 -5.88
N PRO A 49 5.67 11.46 -7.10
CA PRO A 49 4.82 12.48 -7.69
C PRO A 49 3.37 12.03 -7.84
N GLY A 50 2.42 12.97 -7.73
CA GLY A 50 0.98 12.71 -7.88
C GLY A 50 0.56 12.10 -9.22
N SER A 51 1.41 12.18 -10.25
CA SER A 51 1.18 11.58 -11.57
C SER A 51 1.39 10.07 -11.60
N VAL A 52 2.08 9.49 -10.62
CA VAL A 52 2.28 8.03 -10.53
C VAL A 52 0.96 7.37 -10.05
N PRO A 53 0.42 6.37 -10.80
CA PRO A 53 -0.78 5.66 -10.42
C PRO A 53 -0.68 5.04 -9.02
N PHE A 54 -1.77 5.11 -8.25
CA PHE A 54 -1.75 4.62 -6.86
C PHE A 54 -1.59 3.10 -6.79
N GLU A 55 -2.04 2.38 -7.82
CA GLU A 55 -1.91 0.93 -7.96
C GLU A 55 -0.44 0.53 -8.02
N LEU A 56 0.40 1.31 -8.72
CA LEU A 56 1.85 1.05 -8.79
C LEU A 56 2.56 1.31 -7.47
N ILE A 57 2.03 2.23 -6.67
CA ILE A 57 2.55 2.48 -5.33
C ILE A 57 2.10 1.38 -4.37
N ALA A 58 0.88 0.85 -4.55
CA ALA A 58 0.40 -0.31 -3.79
C ALA A 58 1.30 -1.53 -4.02
N ASP A 59 1.61 -1.87 -5.28
CA ASP A 59 2.53 -2.97 -5.61
C ASP A 59 3.92 -2.79 -4.97
N LEU A 60 4.46 -1.56 -5.01
CA LEU A 60 5.71 -1.23 -4.33
C LEU A 60 5.62 -1.51 -2.82
N PHE A 61 4.51 -1.16 -2.18
CA PHE A 61 4.31 -1.34 -0.74
C PHE A 61 4.13 -2.80 -0.36
N ASP A 62 3.43 -3.59 -1.18
CA ASP A 62 3.30 -5.04 -1.00
C ASP A 62 4.67 -5.73 -1.10
N LEU A 63 5.51 -5.33 -2.05
CA LEU A 63 6.89 -5.84 -2.16
C LEU A 63 7.77 -5.41 -0.98
N LEU A 64 7.66 -4.16 -0.52
CA LEU A 64 8.43 -3.66 0.62
C LEU A 64 8.14 -4.42 1.91
N ALA A 65 6.92 -4.92 2.09
CA ALA A 65 6.55 -5.73 3.26
C ALA A 65 7.43 -6.99 3.39
N TRP A 66 8.00 -7.48 2.28
CA TRP A 66 8.91 -8.64 2.26
C TRP A 66 10.39 -8.28 2.33
N GLN A 67 10.76 -7.00 2.17
CA GLN A 67 12.14 -6.55 2.04
C GLN A 67 12.66 -5.78 3.26
N THR A 68 11.81 -5.54 4.25
CA THR A 68 12.14 -4.82 5.49
C THR A 68 12.53 -5.80 6.60
N ASP A 69 13.44 -5.38 7.48
CA ASP A 69 13.93 -6.19 8.60
C ASP A 69 12.80 -6.58 9.58
N ASP A 70 11.77 -5.74 9.68
CA ASP A 70 10.60 -5.97 10.52
C ASP A 70 9.46 -6.75 9.84
N ASN A 71 9.70 -7.29 8.64
CA ASN A 71 8.71 -7.99 7.81
C ASN A 71 7.46 -7.13 7.53
N GLY A 72 7.66 -5.85 7.24
CA GLY A 72 6.62 -4.92 6.82
C GLY A 72 5.81 -4.31 7.95
N ALA A 73 6.13 -4.61 9.22
CA ALA A 73 5.30 -4.20 10.35
C ALA A 73 5.14 -2.67 10.45
N ALA A 74 6.21 -1.90 10.20
CA ALA A 74 6.16 -0.44 10.18
C ALA A 74 5.32 0.09 9.01
N ILE A 75 5.47 -0.51 7.81
CA ILE A 75 4.71 -0.14 6.62
C ILE A 75 3.22 -0.37 6.83
N THR A 76 2.85 -1.56 7.31
CA THR A 76 1.45 -1.90 7.61
C THR A 76 0.85 -0.91 8.61
N ARG A 77 1.60 -0.51 9.65
CA ARG A 77 1.14 0.47 10.64
C ARG A 77 0.92 1.86 10.04
N SER A 78 1.83 2.33 9.19
CA SER A 78 1.65 3.61 8.50
C SER A 78 0.41 3.60 7.62
N VAL A 79 0.21 2.51 6.87
CA VAL A 79 -0.97 2.34 6.00
C VAL A 79 -2.26 2.26 6.81
N GLU A 80 -2.26 1.55 7.94
CA GLU A 80 -3.39 1.51 8.88
C GLU A 80 -3.75 2.93 9.36
N ASN A 81 -2.74 3.72 9.76
CA ASN A 81 -2.93 5.10 10.17
C ASN A 81 -3.51 5.97 9.05
N TRP A 82 -3.17 5.70 7.79
CA TRP A 82 -3.76 6.42 6.66
C TRP A 82 -5.26 6.15 6.50
N LEU A 83 -5.69 4.90 6.72
CA LEU A 83 -7.11 4.53 6.71
C LEU A 83 -7.86 5.13 7.90
N LEU A 84 -7.25 5.15 9.08
CA LEU A 84 -7.81 5.76 10.28
C LEU A 84 -7.96 7.28 10.13
N ASP A 85 -6.99 7.95 9.49
CA ASP A 85 -7.04 9.38 9.24
C ASP A 85 -8.05 9.75 8.14
N GLY A 86 -8.06 9.01 7.03
CA GLY A 86 -9.08 9.11 5.98
C GLY A 86 -9.12 10.42 5.19
N ARG A 87 -8.20 11.38 5.42
CA ARG A 87 -8.24 12.72 4.80
C ARG A 87 -7.59 12.81 3.43
N ASP A 88 -6.53 12.03 3.20
CA ASP A 88 -5.82 12.01 1.92
C ASP A 88 -6.34 10.85 1.05
N ILE A 89 -7.11 11.19 0.02
CA ILE A 89 -7.74 10.20 -0.86
C ILE A 89 -6.72 9.30 -1.57
N ARG A 90 -5.53 9.82 -1.88
CA ARG A 90 -4.49 9.03 -2.54
C ARG A 90 -3.92 8.00 -1.57
N LYS A 91 -3.63 8.40 -0.32
CA LYS A 91 -3.23 7.46 0.73
C LYS A 91 -4.27 6.38 0.97
N VAL A 92 -5.56 6.76 1.04
CA VAL A 92 -6.67 5.81 1.20
C VAL A 92 -6.73 4.83 0.03
N ARG A 93 -6.59 5.30 -1.21
CA ARG A 93 -6.58 4.43 -2.40
C ARG A 93 -5.41 3.44 -2.41
N ILE A 94 -4.20 3.89 -2.08
CA ILE A 94 -3.03 3.02 -1.94
C ILE A 94 -3.33 1.94 -0.88
N ALA A 95 -3.78 2.35 0.30
CA ALA A 95 -4.05 1.46 1.41
C ALA A 95 -5.14 0.41 1.13
N LEU A 96 -6.19 0.77 0.38
CA LEU A 96 -7.27 -0.16 0.01
C LEU A 96 -6.90 -1.10 -1.15
N ASN A 97 -5.75 -0.87 -1.79
CA ASN A 97 -5.27 -1.68 -2.92
C ASN A 97 -4.10 -2.60 -2.56
N LEU A 98 -3.63 -2.60 -1.30
CA LEU A 98 -2.63 -3.57 -0.85
C LEU A 98 -3.21 -4.99 -0.80
N GLU A 99 -2.38 -5.98 -1.11
CA GLU A 99 -2.72 -7.40 -0.98
C GLU A 99 -2.90 -7.80 0.49
N VAL A 100 -2.04 -7.30 1.38
CA VAL A 100 -2.11 -7.60 2.80
C VAL A 100 -2.92 -6.53 3.53
N TYR A 101 -4.07 -6.96 4.04
CA TYR A 101 -5.00 -6.05 4.70
C TYR A 101 -4.52 -5.64 6.12
N PRO A 102 -4.45 -4.33 6.45
CA PRO A 102 -3.70 -3.86 7.61
C PRO A 102 -4.40 -4.07 8.96
N PHE A 103 -5.73 -4.18 9.04
CA PHE A 103 -6.41 -4.29 10.33
C PHE A 103 -6.34 -5.71 10.92
N ARG A 104 -5.80 -5.79 12.14
CA ARG A 104 -5.75 -7.01 12.95
C ARG A 104 -7.14 -7.51 13.35
N HIS A 105 -8.07 -6.59 13.62
CA HIS A 105 -9.40 -6.92 14.15
C HIS A 105 -10.52 -6.61 13.16
N ALA A 106 -11.40 -7.60 12.94
CA ALA A 106 -12.47 -7.48 11.94
C ALA A 106 -13.52 -6.39 12.29
N ASN A 107 -13.80 -6.18 13.57
CA ASN A 107 -14.72 -5.12 14.02
C ASN A 107 -14.17 -3.72 13.71
N GLU A 108 -12.88 -3.52 13.93
CA GLU A 108 -12.21 -2.26 13.61
C GLU A 108 -12.18 -2.02 12.10
N MET A 109 -11.84 -3.04 11.33
CA MET A 109 -11.97 -3.02 9.87
C MET A 109 -13.37 -2.57 9.44
N TYR A 110 -14.42 -3.24 9.91
CA TYR A 110 -15.80 -2.93 9.50
C TYR A 110 -16.15 -1.48 9.83
N ARG A 111 -15.79 -1.01 11.04
CA ARG A 111 -16.02 0.37 11.45
C ARG A 111 -15.32 1.37 10.51
N VAL A 112 -14.03 1.17 10.22
CA VAL A 112 -13.25 2.10 9.40
C VAL A 112 -13.72 2.09 7.95
N LEU A 113 -13.89 0.91 7.35
CA LEU A 113 -14.32 0.80 5.95
C LEU A 113 -15.75 1.31 5.74
N SER A 114 -16.66 1.07 6.68
CA SER A 114 -18.02 1.64 6.62
C SER A 114 -17.97 3.16 6.69
N ALA A 115 -17.22 3.73 7.64
CA ALA A 115 -17.09 5.18 7.76
C ALA A 115 -16.47 5.81 6.49
N LEU A 116 -15.38 5.24 5.97
CA LEU A 116 -14.74 5.71 4.73
C LEU A 116 -15.69 5.61 3.53
N GLY A 117 -16.42 4.51 3.40
CA GLY A 117 -17.37 4.32 2.30
C GLY A 117 -18.56 5.28 2.34
N GLU A 118 -18.98 5.70 3.53
CA GLU A 118 -20.02 6.72 3.71
C GLU A 118 -19.49 8.14 3.43
N SER A 119 -18.28 8.45 3.88
CA SER A 119 -17.71 9.80 3.73
C SER A 119 -17.06 10.06 2.36
N THR A 120 -16.69 9.01 1.63
CA THR A 120 -15.80 9.11 0.47
C THR A 120 -16.33 8.24 -0.69
N PRO A 121 -17.20 8.79 -1.56
CA PRO A 121 -17.85 8.04 -2.63
C PRO A 121 -16.89 7.31 -3.58
N GLU A 122 -15.71 7.89 -3.81
CA GLU A 122 -14.69 7.35 -4.72
C GLU A 122 -14.13 5.99 -4.30
N VAL A 123 -14.20 5.64 -3.02
CA VAL A 123 -13.68 4.36 -2.49
C VAL A 123 -14.79 3.48 -1.91
N ALA A 124 -16.03 3.96 -1.91
CA ALA A 124 -17.18 3.27 -1.32
C ALA A 124 -17.35 1.84 -1.84
N HIS A 125 -17.22 1.65 -3.16
CA HIS A 125 -17.32 0.33 -3.76
C HIS A 125 -16.23 -0.62 -3.24
N ARG A 126 -14.98 -0.18 -3.24
CA ARG A 126 -13.85 -0.98 -2.75
C ARG A 126 -13.99 -1.33 -1.27
N CYS A 127 -14.42 -0.37 -0.44
CA CYS A 127 -14.73 -0.63 0.97
C CYS A 127 -15.78 -1.74 1.13
N GLN A 128 -16.85 -1.72 0.33
CA GLN A 128 -17.90 -2.73 0.38
C GLN A 128 -17.40 -4.12 -0.06
N GLU A 129 -16.59 -4.20 -1.11
CA GLU A 129 -15.98 -5.46 -1.56
C GLU A 129 -15.14 -6.12 -0.44
N MET A 130 -14.30 -5.32 0.22
CA MET A 130 -13.44 -5.82 1.31
C MET A 130 -14.26 -6.28 2.53
N ILE A 131 -15.30 -5.53 2.90
CA ILE A 131 -16.25 -5.93 3.94
C ILE A 131 -16.92 -7.25 3.59
N ALA A 132 -17.37 -7.41 2.34
CA ALA A 132 -18.05 -8.61 1.87
C ALA A 132 -17.13 -9.84 1.84
N SER A 133 -15.91 -9.69 1.34
CA SER A 133 -14.89 -10.76 1.28
C SER A 133 -14.61 -11.35 2.67
N ARG A 134 -14.43 -10.50 3.69
CA ARG A 134 -14.13 -10.96 5.05
C ARG A 134 -15.28 -11.75 5.69
N LYS A 135 -16.53 -11.37 5.41
CA LYS A 135 -17.73 -12.08 5.89
C LYS A 135 -17.88 -13.50 5.30
N GLN A 136 -17.23 -13.80 4.18
CA GLN A 136 -17.26 -15.14 3.58
C GLN A 136 -16.21 -16.08 4.20
N VAL A 137 -15.17 -15.53 4.84
CA VAL A 137 -14.05 -16.27 5.42
C VAL A 137 -14.21 -16.43 6.96
N SER A 138 -15.16 -15.72 7.57
CA SER A 138 -15.47 -15.79 9.02
C SER A 138 -16.67 -16.66 9.32
#